data_AF-A0A539EB93-F1
#
_entry.id   AF-A0A539EB93-F1
#
_cell.length_a   1.000
_cell.length_b   1.000
_cell.length_c   1.000
_cell.angle_alpha   90.00
_cell.angle_beta   90.00
_cell.angle_gamma   90.00
#
_symmetry.space_group_name_H-M   'P 1'
#
loop_
_entity.id
_entity.type
_entity.pdbx_description
1 polymer ?
#
loop_
_entity_poly.entity_id
_entity_poly.type
_entity_poly.pdbx_seq_one_letter_code
_entity_poly.pdbx_strand_id
1 'polypeptide(L)' 'MNAGELLSPDRVACGVRLASKKRVLEMASQLLAASVENLSQGEVFDSLLARERLGSTGLGWL' A
#
# COMPACT_ATOMS: atom_id res chain seq x y z
N MET A 1 8.04 3.08 18.32
CA MET A 1 7.27 2.83 17.09
C MET A 1 7.25 1.34 16.86
N ASN A 2 6.14 0.70 17.20
CA ASN A 2 5.89 -0.71 16.87
C ASN A 2 4.83 -0.79 15.75
N ALA A 3 4.66 -1.97 15.16
CA ALA A 3 3.68 -2.14 14.07
C ALA A 3 2.23 -1.87 14.51
N GLY A 4 1.89 -2.16 15.77
CA GLY A 4 0.53 -1.99 16.30
C GLY A 4 0.11 -0.53 16.46
N GLU A 5 1.05 0.40 16.59
CA GLU A 5 0.80 1.84 16.62
C GLU A 5 0.50 2.43 15.23
N LEU A 6 0.91 1.75 14.15
CA LEU A 6 0.80 2.22 12.76
C LEU A 6 -0.32 1.54 11.96
N LEU A 7 -0.68 0.32 12.35
CA LEU A 7 -1.68 -0.52 11.67
C LEU A 7 -2.99 -0.53 12.46
N SER A 8 -4.03 0.09 11.91
CA SER A 8 -5.40 -0.11 12.37
C SER A 8 -6.08 -1.25 11.59
N PRO A 9 -7.09 -1.94 12.16
CA PRO A 9 -7.86 -2.95 11.44
C PRO A 9 -8.43 -2.45 10.10
N ASP A 10 -8.81 -1.17 10.02
CA ASP A 10 -9.36 -0.55 8.80
C ASP A 10 -8.37 -0.50 7.63
N ARG A 11 -7.07 -0.69 7.90
CA ARG A 11 -5.99 -0.74 6.90
C ARG A 11 -5.58 -2.17 6.53
N VAL A 12 -6.29 -3.19 7.02
CA VAL A 12 -5.94 -4.60 6.81
C VAL A 12 -6.93 -5.25 5.85
N ALA A 13 -6.41 -5.89 4.81
CA ALA A 13 -7.20 -6.69 3.88
C ALA A 13 -6.62 -8.10 3.77
N CYS A 14 -7.46 -9.11 3.98
CA CYS A 14 -7.08 -10.52 3.96
C CYS A 14 -7.71 -11.24 2.75
N GLY A 15 -7.05 -12.27 2.24
CA GLY A 15 -7.60 -13.11 1.17
C GLY A 15 -7.79 -12.39 -0.18
N VAL A 16 -7.12 -11.25 -0.38
CA VAL A 16 -7.27 -10.44 -1.60
C VAL A 16 -6.63 -11.15 -2.79
N ARG A 17 -7.39 -11.31 -3.88
CA ARG A 17 -6.88 -11.83 -5.16
C ARG A 17 -6.62 -10.68 -6.12
N LEU A 18 -5.36 -10.39 -6.39
CA LEU A 18 -4.95 -9.30 -7.29
C LEU A 18 -4.07 -9.85 -8.41
N ALA A 19 -4.33 -9.38 -9.63
CA ALA A 19 -3.72 -9.93 -10.84
C ALA A 19 -2.36 -9.31 -11.22
N SER A 20 -1.94 -8.23 -10.56
CA SER A 20 -0.69 -7.54 -10.90
C SER A 20 -0.15 -6.69 -9.75
N LYS A 21 1.16 -6.38 -9.82
CA LYS A 21 1.83 -5.45 -8.90
C LYS A 21 1.13 -4.09 -8.83
N LYS A 22 0.67 -3.56 -9.97
CA LYS A 22 -0.08 -2.30 -10.01
C LYS A 22 -1.36 -2.38 -9.17
N ARG A 23 -2.12 -3.47 -9.29
CA ARG A 23 -3.34 -3.67 -8.48
C ARG A 23 -3.06 -3.77 -6.98
N VAL A 24 -1.93 -4.37 -6.60
CA VAL A 24 -1.47 -4.40 -5.20
C VAL A 24 -1.21 -2.99 -4.69
N LEU A 25 -0.46 -2.17 -5.43
CA LEU A 25 -0.18 -0.79 -5.05
C LEU A 25 -1.44 0.08 -5.01
N GLU A 26 -2.37 -0.07 -5.98
CA GLU A 26 -3.65 0.66 -5.99
C GLU A 26 -4.50 0.37 -4.74
N MET A 27 -4.61 -0.91 -4.36
CA MET A 27 -5.35 -1.35 -3.16
C MET A 27 -4.68 -0.84 -1.88
N ALA A 28 -3.35 -0.94 -1.77
CA ALA A 28 -2.61 -0.43 -0.63
C ALA A 28 -2.83 1.09 -0.47
N SER A 29 -2.76 1.84 -1.56
CA SER A 29 -3.03 3.28 -1.56
C SER A 29 -4.45 3.62 -1.10
N GLN A 30 -5.44 2.82 -1.52
CA GLN A 30 -6.82 3.02 -1.08
C GLN A 30 -6.97 2.82 0.43
N LEU A 31 -6.41 1.74 0.99
CA LEU A 31 -6.45 1.44 2.42
C LEU A 31 -5.76 2.54 3.25
N LEU A 32 -4.60 3.02 2.79
CA LEU A 32 -3.83 4.05 3.47
C LEU A 32 -4.53 5.41 3.44
N ALA A 33 -5.07 5.82 2.29
CA ALA A 33 -5.76 7.09 2.14
C ALA A 33 -7.10 7.15 2.90
N ALA A 34 -7.83 6.03 3.02
CA ALA A 34 -9.15 5.98 3.67
C ALA A 34 -9.16 6.38 5.15
N SER A 35 -7.99 6.50 5.78
CA SER A 35 -7.81 6.67 7.22
C SER A 35 -6.90 7.85 7.57
N VAL A 36 -6.57 8.70 6.59
CA VAL A 36 -5.81 9.93 6.78
C VAL A 36 -6.57 11.06 6.10
N GLU A 37 -7.03 12.02 6.89
CA GLU A 37 -7.72 13.20 6.36
C GLU A 37 -6.77 14.02 5.46
N ASN A 38 -7.28 14.53 4.35
CA ASN A 38 -6.53 15.31 3.36
C ASN A 38 -5.41 14.55 2.62
N LEU A 39 -5.41 13.21 2.64
CA LEU A 39 -4.49 12.40 1.84
C LEU A 39 -5.26 11.66 0.75
N SER A 40 -4.97 11.94 -0.52
CA SER A 40 -5.64 11.25 -1.62
C SER A 40 -4.98 9.90 -1.93
N GLN A 41 -5.78 8.95 -2.45
CA GLN A 41 -5.27 7.68 -2.98
C GLN A 41 -4.18 7.92 -4.05
N GLY A 42 -4.36 8.94 -4.90
CA GLY A 42 -3.43 9.28 -5.97
C GLY A 42 -2.04 9.64 -5.43
N GLU A 43 -1.98 10.53 -4.44
CA GLU A 43 -0.72 10.94 -3.80
C GLU A 43 0.03 9.76 -3.17
N VAL A 44 -0.71 8.86 -2.51
CA VAL A 44 -0.11 7.64 -1.93
C VAL A 44 0.40 6.71 -3.03
N PHE A 45 -0.40 6.47 -4.07
CA PHE A 45 -0.03 5.61 -5.19
C PHE A 45 1.21 6.11 -5.92
N ASP A 46 1.26 7.40 -6.23
CA ASP A 46 2.41 8.01 -6.92
C ASP A 46 3.68 7.91 -6.06
N SER A 47 3.56 8.12 -4.74
CA SER A 47 4.67 7.96 -3.80
C SER A 47 5.19 6.52 -3.74
N LEU A 48 4.29 5.53 -3.63
CA LEU A 48 4.65 4.11 -3.61
C LEU A 48 5.26 3.66 -4.95
N LEU A 49 4.68 4.10 -6.07
CA LEU A 49 5.15 3.78 -7.41
C LEU A 49 6.53 4.40 -7.68
N ALA A 50 6.76 5.64 -7.23
CA ALA A 50 8.06 6.30 -7.35
C ALA A 50 9.15 5.47 -6.67
N ARG A 51 8.90 4.93 -5.47
CA ARG A 51 9.86 4.06 -4.78
C ARG A 51 10.06 2.73 -5.51
N GLU A 52 8.99 2.08 -5.94
CA GLU A 52 9.06 0.79 -6.63
C GLU A 52 9.83 0.86 -7.96
N ARG A 53 9.78 2.02 -8.65
CA ARG A 53 10.54 2.27 -9.89
C ARG A 53 12.05 2.33 -9.69
N LEU A 54 12.53 2.63 -8.49
CA LEU A 54 13.97 2.62 -8.17
C LEU A 54 14.52 1.19 -8.04
N GLY A 55 13.65 0.19 -7.97
CA GLY A 55 14.00 -1.20 -7.78
C GLY A 55 12.94 -1.92 -6.97
N SER A 56 12.66 -3.17 -7.34
CA SER A 56 11.64 -4.00 -6.71
C SER A 56 11.81 -4.03 -5.20
N THR A 57 10.74 -3.74 -4.47
CA THR A 57 10.73 -3.81 -2.99
C THR A 57 10.38 -5.21 -2.46
N GLY A 58 10.08 -6.16 -3.34
CA GLY A 58 9.89 -7.56 -2.97
C GLY A 58 11.18 -8.15 -2.38
N LEU A 59 11.17 -8.50 -1.09
CA LEU A 59 12.31 -9.07 -0.37
C LEU A 59 12.57 -10.55 -0.68
N GLY A 60 11.70 -11.19 -1.47
CA GLY A 60 11.83 -12.57 -1.91
C GLY A 60 10.52 -13.35 -1.86
N TRP A 61 10.24 -14.07 -2.95
CA TRP A 61 9.68 -15.42 -3.12
C TRP A 61 9.83 -15.72 -4.63
N LEU A 62 11.10 -15.77 -5.05
CA LEU A 62 11.61 -16.52 -6.21
C LEU A 62 12.47 -17.63 -5.64
#